data_AF-A0A3B3SB18-F1
#
_entry.id   AF-A0A3B3SB18-F1
#
_cell.length_a   1.000
_cell.length_b   1.000
_cell.length_c   1.000
_cell.angle_alpha   90.00
_cell.angle_beta   90.00
_cell.angle_gamma   90.00
#
_symmetry.space_group_name_H-M   'P 1'
#
loop_
_entity.id
_entity.type
_entity.pdbx_description
1 polymer ?
#
loop_
_entity_poly.entity_id
_entity_poly.type
_entity_poly.pdbx_seq_one_letter_code
_entity_poly.pdbx_strand_id
1 'polypeptide(L)'
;MTNPLEKVVAQKKEAIEAVMEMFERGAEVLASAVGEIFPLCEAAAPILRLTLDNVQSKEVFYVKEQFLSVRNKLDILSTQLEDIDYEIKKGQVDAQYFSVEENIHNQFRKYMDILEAKPQFRETKTRLFLEHFSKTGGEKNLNVLCDAVLGRNIFGESVLEVVKNYEGHNRRILEEFCVRMKELFCLGLIALLGHSALTQEEEEEQEIIEKWNQKMQEVEIRMKTAIEECVTAFPEQACLDIQRLVREQGEKSDPDTAQKLVEFLSKKYDWVYWSVRVVSHSGSSYSNWRAGDNFQRVVGQSWFDVPNINNVTVVVSYSSRPQPVPQDCIQQLMDGMGKKGDVQLVAEDLEKKFPGMVAHTVSRHKEISAYWSFPEDCHYWKKHKNMALCVHSE
;
A
#
# COMPACT_ATOMS: atom_id res chain seq x y z
N MET A 1 -16.74 -16.21 -42.33
CA MET A 1 -17.55 -15.69 -41.20
C MET A 1 -16.65 -15.77 -39.98
N THR A 2 -16.54 -14.69 -39.19
CA THR A 2 -15.70 -14.66 -37.98
C THR A 2 -16.26 -15.64 -36.94
N ASN A 3 -15.41 -16.43 -36.30
CA ASN A 3 -15.81 -17.41 -35.28
C ASN A 3 -16.52 -16.67 -34.13
N PRO A 4 -17.67 -17.16 -33.62
CA PRO A 4 -18.35 -16.54 -32.47
C PRO A 4 -17.44 -16.30 -31.26
N LEU A 5 -16.51 -17.22 -30.98
CA LEU A 5 -15.54 -17.09 -29.89
C LEU A 5 -14.51 -15.99 -30.16
N GLU A 6 -14.08 -15.79 -31.41
CA GLU A 6 -13.20 -14.66 -31.76
C GLU A 6 -13.88 -13.31 -31.46
N LYS A 7 -15.19 -13.20 -31.68
CA LYS A 7 -15.96 -11.98 -31.33
C LYS A 7 -16.01 -11.76 -29.82
N VAL A 8 -16.21 -12.83 -29.03
CA VAL A 8 -16.20 -12.74 -27.56
C VAL A 8 -14.84 -12.25 -27.05
N VAL A 9 -13.74 -12.81 -27.58
CA VAL A 9 -12.38 -12.36 -27.22
C VAL A 9 -12.15 -10.90 -27.64
N ALA A 10 -12.59 -10.51 -28.84
CA ALA A 10 -12.46 -9.13 -29.31
C ALA A 10 -13.23 -8.14 -28.41
N GLN A 11 -14.43 -8.50 -27.94
CA GLN A 11 -15.22 -7.67 -27.03
C GLN A 11 -14.56 -7.49 -25.65
N LYS A 12 -13.76 -8.46 -25.19
CA LYS A 12 -13.03 -8.39 -23.91
C LYS A 12 -11.72 -7.62 -24.01
N LYS A 13 -11.26 -7.28 -25.21
CA LYS A 13 -9.94 -6.68 -25.44
C LYS A 13 -9.73 -5.38 -24.66
N GLU A 14 -10.67 -4.45 -24.71
CA GLU A 14 -10.57 -3.16 -24.01
C GLU A 14 -10.50 -3.34 -22.48
N ALA A 15 -11.30 -4.26 -21.93
CA ALA A 15 -11.25 -4.58 -20.50
C ALA A 15 -9.90 -5.20 -20.09
N ILE A 16 -9.34 -6.07 -20.95
CA ILE A 16 -8.00 -6.63 -20.73
C ILE A 16 -6.93 -5.53 -20.79
N GLU A 17 -7.01 -4.61 -21.75
CA GLU A 17 -6.09 -3.46 -21.84
C GLU A 17 -6.15 -2.59 -20.57
N ALA A 18 -7.34 -2.34 -20.03
CA ALA A 18 -7.50 -1.60 -18.78
C ALA A 18 -6.82 -2.29 -17.59
N VAL A 19 -6.97 -3.62 -17.47
CA VAL A 19 -6.27 -4.40 -16.43
C VAL A 19 -4.76 -4.25 -16.57
N MET A 20 -4.24 -4.38 -17.79
CA MET A 20 -2.80 -4.27 -18.04
C MET A 20 -2.26 -2.86 -17.79
N GLU A 21 -3.04 -1.82 -18.08
CA GLU A 21 -2.69 -0.43 -17.76
C GLU A 21 -2.60 -0.23 -16.24
N MET A 22 -3.52 -0.78 -15.44
CA MET A 22 -3.43 -0.69 -13.98
C MET A 22 -2.17 -1.35 -13.45
N PHE A 23 -1.85 -2.52 -14.01
CA PHE A 23 -0.62 -3.25 -13.79
C PHE A 23 0.65 -2.46 -14.19
N GLU A 24 0.55 -1.46 -15.08
CA GLU A 24 1.63 -0.54 -15.46
C GLU A 24 1.67 0.72 -14.59
N ARG A 25 0.51 1.22 -14.15
CA ARG A 25 0.35 2.42 -13.31
C ARG A 25 0.89 2.24 -11.89
N GLY A 26 1.09 1.00 -11.44
CA GLY A 26 1.80 0.67 -10.22
C GLY A 26 0.95 -0.02 -9.15
N ALA A 27 1.62 -0.44 -8.08
CA ALA A 27 1.02 -1.32 -7.07
C ALA A 27 -0.19 -0.70 -6.34
N GLU A 28 -0.12 0.58 -5.99
CA GLU A 28 -1.19 1.32 -5.30
C GLU A 28 -2.53 1.25 -6.06
N VAL A 29 -2.51 1.54 -7.36
CA VAL A 29 -3.70 1.56 -8.22
C VAL A 29 -4.29 0.15 -8.33
N LEU A 30 -3.43 -0.84 -8.58
CA LEU A 30 -3.86 -2.22 -8.77
C LEU A 30 -4.38 -2.84 -7.48
N ALA A 31 -3.71 -2.62 -6.35
CA ALA A 31 -4.09 -3.15 -5.05
C ALA A 31 -5.48 -2.68 -4.63
N SER A 32 -5.83 -1.43 -4.94
CA SER A 32 -7.08 -0.78 -4.52
C SER A 32 -8.26 -0.99 -5.47
N ALA A 33 -8.06 -1.62 -6.63
CA ALA A 33 -9.11 -1.87 -7.60
C ALA A 33 -10.05 -3.01 -7.18
N VAL A 34 -11.31 -2.97 -7.62
CA VAL A 34 -12.33 -3.97 -7.26
C VAL A 34 -13.17 -4.33 -8.48
N GLY A 35 -13.30 -5.63 -8.77
CA GLY A 35 -14.02 -6.20 -9.90
C GLY A 35 -13.30 -6.07 -11.24
N GLU A 36 -12.12 -5.45 -11.27
CA GLU A 36 -11.46 -5.05 -12.51
C GLU A 36 -10.57 -6.14 -13.10
N ILE A 37 -10.03 -7.07 -12.31
CA ILE A 37 -9.08 -8.09 -12.81
C ILE A 37 -9.75 -9.28 -13.51
N PHE A 38 -11.02 -9.54 -13.21
CA PHE A 38 -11.73 -10.75 -13.65
C PHE A 38 -11.92 -10.90 -15.17
N PRO A 39 -12.16 -9.81 -15.96
CA PRO A 39 -12.25 -9.89 -17.42
C PRO A 39 -11.05 -10.56 -18.11
N LEU A 40 -9.84 -10.42 -17.54
CA LEU A 40 -8.66 -11.14 -18.03
C LEU A 40 -8.79 -12.65 -17.82
N CYS A 41 -9.27 -13.07 -16.66
CA CYS A 41 -9.43 -14.48 -16.31
C CYS A 41 -10.51 -15.15 -17.19
N GLU A 42 -11.65 -14.47 -17.39
CA GLU A 42 -12.75 -14.98 -18.21
C GLU A 42 -12.37 -15.28 -19.67
N ALA A 43 -11.30 -14.68 -20.18
CA ALA A 43 -10.81 -14.96 -21.52
C ALA A 43 -10.15 -16.35 -21.65
N ALA A 44 -9.85 -17.04 -20.55
CA ALA A 44 -9.12 -18.30 -20.57
C ALA A 44 -9.84 -19.43 -21.33
N ALA A 45 -11.15 -19.61 -21.08
CA ALA A 45 -11.97 -20.62 -21.73
C ALA A 45 -12.10 -20.42 -23.26
N PRO A 46 -12.52 -19.25 -23.78
CA PRO A 46 -12.63 -19.05 -25.23
C PRO A 46 -11.26 -19.12 -25.93
N ILE A 47 -10.18 -18.63 -25.31
CA ILE A 47 -8.83 -18.72 -25.87
C ILE A 47 -8.37 -20.17 -25.99
N LEU A 48 -8.67 -21.00 -24.98
CA LEU A 48 -8.33 -22.42 -25.01
C LEU A 48 -9.07 -23.16 -26.12
N ARG A 49 -10.39 -22.94 -26.25
CA ARG A 49 -11.23 -23.54 -27.32
C ARG A 49 -10.72 -23.14 -28.71
N LEU A 50 -10.52 -21.84 -28.95
CA LEU A 50 -9.98 -21.33 -30.21
C LEU A 50 -8.61 -21.92 -30.52
N THR A 51 -7.75 -22.04 -29.50
CA THR A 51 -6.46 -22.69 -29.64
C THR A 51 -6.63 -24.13 -30.08
N LEU A 52 -7.45 -24.95 -29.40
CA LEU A 52 -7.65 -26.36 -29.73
C LEU A 52 -8.21 -26.57 -31.14
N ASP A 53 -9.07 -25.66 -31.61
CA ASP A 53 -9.62 -25.63 -32.97
C ASP A 53 -8.61 -25.19 -34.04
N ASN A 54 -7.35 -24.93 -33.65
CA ASN A 54 -6.29 -24.42 -34.53
C ASN A 54 -6.61 -23.06 -35.16
N VAL A 55 -7.45 -22.24 -34.51
CA VAL A 55 -7.72 -20.87 -34.95
C VAL A 55 -6.53 -19.99 -34.61
N GLN A 56 -6.00 -19.30 -35.63
CA GLN A 56 -4.97 -18.29 -35.45
C GLN A 56 -5.57 -16.92 -35.75
N SER A 57 -5.73 -16.11 -34.70
CA SER A 57 -6.19 -14.73 -34.80
C SER A 57 -5.28 -13.79 -34.01
N LYS A 58 -5.33 -12.50 -34.34
CA LYS A 58 -4.54 -11.48 -33.65
C LYS A 58 -4.96 -11.36 -32.19
N GLU A 59 -6.25 -11.56 -31.93
CA GLU A 59 -6.88 -11.52 -30.63
C GLU A 59 -6.40 -12.68 -29.75
N VAL A 60 -6.33 -13.90 -30.31
CA VAL A 60 -5.81 -15.07 -29.60
C VAL A 60 -4.35 -14.88 -29.21
N PHE A 61 -3.53 -14.38 -30.15
CA PHE A 61 -2.13 -14.08 -29.88
C PHE A 61 -2.00 -13.00 -28.80
N TYR A 62 -2.76 -11.91 -28.91
CA TYR A 62 -2.73 -10.80 -27.96
C TYR A 62 -3.03 -11.24 -26.53
N VAL A 63 -4.14 -11.96 -26.31
CA VAL A 63 -4.51 -12.39 -24.94
C VAL A 63 -3.50 -13.37 -24.36
N LYS A 64 -2.96 -14.27 -25.20
CA LYS A 64 -1.89 -15.18 -24.77
C LYS A 64 -0.66 -14.41 -24.29
N GLU A 65 -0.25 -13.34 -24.98
CA GLU A 65 0.85 -12.49 -24.54
C GLU A 65 0.52 -11.77 -23.22
N GLN A 66 -0.73 -11.35 -23.00
CA GLN A 66 -1.13 -10.77 -21.71
C GLN A 66 -1.04 -11.78 -20.55
N PHE A 67 -1.43 -13.05 -20.77
CA PHE A 67 -1.23 -14.11 -19.78
C PHE A 67 0.25 -14.32 -19.44
N LEU A 68 1.14 -14.28 -20.44
CA LEU A 68 2.58 -14.33 -20.23
C LEU A 68 3.10 -13.11 -19.48
N SER A 69 2.58 -11.92 -19.77
CA SER A 69 2.96 -10.69 -19.07
C SER A 69 2.61 -10.75 -17.59
N VAL A 70 1.43 -11.24 -17.23
CA VAL A 70 1.04 -11.42 -15.81
C VAL A 70 1.99 -12.42 -15.12
N ARG A 71 2.32 -13.54 -15.77
CA ARG A 71 3.30 -14.50 -15.23
C ARG A 71 4.68 -13.86 -15.00
N ASN A 72 5.17 -13.05 -15.93
CA ASN A 72 6.49 -12.44 -15.80
C ASN A 72 6.54 -11.39 -14.66
N LYS A 73 5.41 -10.75 -14.32
CA LYS A 73 5.33 -9.86 -13.16
C LYS A 73 5.47 -10.61 -11.84
N LEU A 74 4.91 -11.82 -11.75
CA LEU A 74 5.13 -12.73 -10.61
C LEU A 74 6.60 -13.14 -10.44
N ASP A 75 7.35 -13.35 -11.53
CA ASP A 75 8.78 -13.71 -11.43
C ASP A 75 9.62 -12.56 -10.84
N ILE A 76 9.32 -11.31 -11.22
CA ILE A 76 9.97 -10.11 -10.67
C ILE A 76 9.62 -9.95 -9.19
N LEU A 77 8.36 -10.18 -8.82
CA LEU A 77 7.88 -10.04 -7.44
C LEU A 77 8.42 -11.16 -6.52
N SER A 78 8.56 -12.39 -7.02
CA SER A 78 9.19 -13.50 -6.29
C SER A 78 10.66 -13.22 -5.97
N THR A 79 11.39 -12.53 -6.85
CA THR A 79 12.77 -12.06 -6.57
C THR A 79 12.86 -10.82 -5.67
N GLN A 80 11.76 -10.08 -5.47
CA GLN A 80 11.73 -8.88 -4.61
C GLN A 80 11.30 -9.20 -3.15
N LEU A 81 11.01 -10.46 -2.85
CA LEU A 81 10.38 -10.89 -1.59
C LEU A 81 11.29 -11.71 -0.65
N GLU A 82 12.62 -11.59 -0.76
CA GLU A 82 13.53 -12.17 0.25
C GLU A 82 13.41 -11.46 1.64
N ASP A 83 12.93 -10.20 1.67
CA ASP A 83 12.60 -9.37 2.86
C ASP A 83 11.44 -9.84 3.78
N ILE A 84 10.25 -10.12 3.21
CA ILE A 84 9.00 -10.30 3.99
C ILE A 84 8.76 -11.76 4.35
N ASP A 85 9.26 -12.65 3.49
CA ASP A 85 9.13 -14.11 3.58
C ASP A 85 9.88 -14.67 4.80
N TYR A 86 11.00 -14.04 5.21
CA TYR A 86 11.80 -14.46 6.37
C TYR A 86 11.06 -14.34 7.71
N GLU A 87 10.06 -13.46 7.80
CA GLU A 87 9.40 -13.16 9.07
C GLU A 87 7.97 -13.69 9.17
N ILE A 88 7.27 -13.85 8.05
CA ILE A 88 6.07 -14.71 7.96
C ILE A 88 6.44 -16.18 8.21
N LYS A 89 7.65 -16.61 7.80
CA LYS A 89 8.26 -17.92 8.18
C LYS A 89 8.30 -18.17 9.68
N LYS A 90 8.31 -17.12 10.51
CA LYS A 90 8.35 -17.21 11.97
C LYS A 90 6.97 -17.44 12.61
N GLY A 91 5.89 -17.18 11.87
CA GLY A 91 4.50 -17.13 12.38
C GLY A 91 3.60 -18.34 12.10
N GLN A 92 4.12 -19.48 11.62
CA GLN A 92 3.35 -20.70 11.24
C GLN A 92 2.58 -20.65 9.90
N VAL A 93 2.73 -19.57 9.12
CA VAL A 93 1.94 -19.32 7.89
C VAL A 93 2.57 -19.93 6.62
N ASP A 94 3.89 -20.12 6.61
CA ASP A 94 4.66 -20.39 5.39
C ASP A 94 4.48 -21.80 4.79
N ALA A 95 4.41 -22.85 5.61
CA ALA A 95 4.33 -24.22 5.12
C ALA A 95 3.00 -24.53 4.38
N GLN A 96 1.90 -23.84 4.71
CA GLN A 96 0.59 -24.11 4.11
C GLN A 96 0.41 -23.40 2.77
N TYR A 97 0.79 -22.11 2.67
CA TYR A 97 0.57 -21.32 1.46
C TYR A 97 1.63 -21.55 0.38
N PHE A 98 2.85 -21.95 0.74
CA PHE A 98 3.89 -22.29 -0.23
C PHE A 98 3.44 -23.38 -1.22
N SER A 99 2.85 -24.48 -0.70
CA SER A 99 2.38 -25.57 -1.54
C SER A 99 1.21 -25.15 -2.45
N VAL A 100 0.37 -24.22 -1.97
CA VAL A 100 -0.77 -23.68 -2.72
C VAL A 100 -0.30 -22.80 -3.87
N GLU A 101 0.65 -21.89 -3.59
CA GLU A 101 1.30 -21.04 -4.60
C GLU A 101 1.98 -21.90 -5.67
N GLU A 102 2.82 -22.86 -5.26
CA GLU A 102 3.51 -23.76 -6.19
C GLU A 102 2.52 -24.53 -7.09
N ASN A 103 1.44 -25.05 -6.50
CA ASN A 103 0.41 -25.77 -7.25
C ASN A 103 -0.27 -24.86 -8.29
N ILE A 104 -0.64 -23.63 -7.92
CA ILE A 104 -1.28 -22.66 -8.83
C ILE A 104 -0.35 -22.32 -10.00
N HIS A 105 0.92 -22.03 -9.72
CA HIS A 105 1.91 -21.77 -10.77
C HIS A 105 2.06 -22.95 -11.72
N ASN A 106 2.13 -24.17 -11.19
CA ASN A 106 2.27 -25.37 -12.01
C ASN A 106 1.01 -25.65 -12.84
N GLN A 107 -0.20 -25.45 -12.28
CA GLN A 107 -1.47 -25.55 -13.00
C GLN A 107 -1.53 -24.55 -14.17
N PHE A 108 -1.21 -23.29 -13.92
CA PHE A 108 -1.16 -22.26 -14.96
C PHE A 108 -0.11 -22.58 -16.02
N ARG A 109 1.09 -23.03 -15.63
CA ARG A 109 2.13 -23.46 -16.57
C ARG A 109 1.63 -24.57 -17.50
N LYS A 110 0.90 -25.55 -16.97
CA LYS A 110 0.32 -26.64 -17.77
C LYS A 110 -0.80 -26.18 -18.70
N TYR A 111 -1.58 -25.16 -18.30
CA TYR A 111 -2.52 -24.50 -19.20
C TYR A 111 -1.78 -23.80 -20.36
N MET A 112 -0.72 -23.02 -20.06
CA MET A 112 0.07 -22.34 -21.08
C MET A 112 0.78 -23.30 -22.04
N ASP A 113 1.24 -24.46 -21.55
CA ASP A 113 1.78 -25.55 -22.36
C ASP A 113 0.83 -25.98 -23.50
N ILE A 114 -0.50 -25.90 -23.29
CA ILE A 114 -1.50 -26.20 -24.33
C ILE A 114 -1.51 -25.07 -25.38
N LEU A 115 -1.53 -23.82 -24.93
CA LEU A 115 -1.56 -22.63 -25.80
C LEU A 115 -0.29 -22.47 -26.63
N GLU A 116 0.83 -23.01 -26.16
CA GLU A 116 2.14 -22.99 -26.84
C GLU A 116 2.42 -24.24 -27.68
N ALA A 117 1.64 -25.32 -27.51
CA ALA A 117 1.86 -26.57 -28.20
C ALA A 117 1.56 -26.49 -29.70
N LYS A 118 2.45 -27.12 -30.49
CA LYS A 118 2.15 -27.47 -31.88
C LYS A 118 0.92 -28.38 -31.95
N PRO A 119 0.10 -28.31 -33.01
CA PRO A 119 -1.15 -29.07 -33.14
C PRO A 119 -1.04 -30.55 -32.76
N GLN A 120 0.01 -31.25 -33.23
CA GLN A 120 0.25 -32.67 -32.96
C GLN A 120 0.50 -33.04 -31.49
N PHE A 121 0.82 -32.07 -30.63
CA PHE A 121 1.11 -32.30 -29.21
C PHE A 121 -0.02 -31.80 -28.29
N ARG A 122 -1.04 -31.11 -28.82
CA ARG A 122 -2.09 -30.48 -28.02
C ARG A 122 -2.87 -31.48 -27.19
N GLU A 123 -3.33 -32.57 -27.78
CA GLU A 123 -4.05 -33.63 -27.05
C GLU A 123 -3.24 -34.19 -25.87
N THR A 124 -1.94 -34.44 -26.09
CA THR A 124 -1.05 -34.91 -25.02
C THR A 124 -0.89 -33.86 -23.91
N LYS A 125 -0.74 -32.58 -24.27
CA LYS A 125 -0.64 -31.48 -23.30
C LYS A 125 -1.94 -31.27 -22.53
N THR A 126 -3.08 -31.34 -23.20
CA THR A 126 -4.42 -31.26 -22.57
C THR A 126 -4.61 -32.37 -21.55
N ARG A 127 -4.28 -33.62 -21.89
CA ARG A 127 -4.35 -34.74 -20.93
C ARG A 127 -3.46 -34.51 -19.72
N LEU A 128 -2.22 -34.06 -19.93
CA LEU A 128 -1.28 -33.76 -18.84
C LEU A 128 -1.77 -32.62 -17.95
N PHE A 129 -2.40 -31.60 -18.52
CA PHE A 129 -3.01 -30.50 -17.77
C PHE A 129 -4.16 -30.99 -16.89
N LEU A 130 -5.12 -31.74 -17.43
CA LEU A 130 -6.26 -32.28 -16.68
C LEU A 130 -5.78 -33.17 -15.52
N GLU A 131 -4.88 -34.11 -15.80
CA GLU A 131 -4.32 -35.02 -14.78
C GLU A 131 -3.60 -34.24 -13.68
N HIS A 132 -2.80 -33.23 -14.05
CA HIS A 132 -2.05 -32.44 -13.10
C HIS A 132 -2.95 -31.53 -12.27
N PHE A 133 -3.95 -30.89 -12.88
CA PHE A 133 -4.90 -30.01 -12.20
C PHE A 133 -5.64 -30.74 -11.08
N SER A 134 -6.16 -31.94 -11.36
CA SER A 134 -6.83 -32.75 -10.34
C SER A 134 -5.88 -33.22 -9.24
N LYS A 135 -4.65 -33.66 -9.59
CA LYS A 135 -3.67 -34.16 -8.62
C LYS A 135 -3.12 -33.10 -7.68
N THR A 136 -3.07 -31.85 -8.12
CA THR A 136 -2.51 -30.71 -7.36
C THR A 136 -3.58 -29.88 -6.67
N GLY A 137 -4.77 -30.44 -6.44
CA GLY A 137 -5.82 -29.81 -5.64
C GLY A 137 -6.84 -28.97 -6.42
N GLY A 138 -6.57 -28.65 -7.69
CA GLY A 138 -7.48 -27.89 -8.56
C GLY A 138 -8.02 -26.62 -7.92
N GLU A 139 -9.35 -26.46 -7.94
CA GLU A 139 -10.06 -25.32 -7.34
C GLU A 139 -9.79 -25.15 -5.82
N LYS A 140 -9.39 -26.20 -5.10
CA LYS A 140 -9.15 -26.12 -3.65
C LYS A 140 -8.04 -25.11 -3.31
N ASN A 141 -7.03 -24.98 -4.16
CA ASN A 141 -5.95 -24.01 -3.95
C ASN A 141 -6.47 -22.57 -3.91
N LEU A 142 -7.35 -22.22 -4.85
CA LEU A 142 -7.98 -20.89 -4.90
C LEU A 142 -8.87 -20.65 -3.68
N ASN A 143 -9.60 -21.68 -3.20
CA ASN A 143 -10.40 -21.56 -1.98
C ASN A 143 -9.52 -21.32 -0.76
N VAL A 144 -8.38 -22.02 -0.64
CA VAL A 144 -7.42 -21.79 0.45
C VAL A 144 -6.89 -20.36 0.44
N LEU A 145 -6.54 -19.80 -0.72
CA LEU A 145 -6.14 -18.39 -0.83
C LEU A 145 -7.28 -17.43 -0.46
N CYS A 146 -8.49 -17.71 -0.92
CA CYS A 146 -9.67 -16.91 -0.61
C CYS A 146 -9.91 -16.87 0.91
N ASP A 147 -9.91 -18.04 1.55
CA ASP A 147 -10.09 -18.15 3.01
C ASP A 147 -8.93 -17.51 3.78
N ALA A 148 -7.70 -17.52 3.23
CA ALA A 148 -6.56 -16.81 3.80
C ALA A 148 -6.79 -15.29 3.85
N VAL A 149 -7.22 -14.70 2.73
CA VAL A 149 -7.48 -13.26 2.63
C VAL A 149 -8.68 -12.85 3.46
N LEU A 150 -9.74 -13.65 3.45
CA LEU A 150 -10.98 -13.36 4.15
C LEU A 150 -10.92 -13.70 5.65
N GLY A 151 -9.84 -14.32 6.13
CA GLY A 151 -9.70 -14.74 7.53
C GLY A 151 -10.60 -15.91 7.92
N ARG A 152 -11.06 -16.70 6.95
CA ARG A 152 -11.88 -17.90 7.13
C ARG A 152 -11.02 -19.17 7.27
N ASN A 153 -9.81 -19.02 7.80
CA ASN A 153 -8.84 -20.09 7.97
C ASN A 153 -8.82 -20.63 9.41
N ILE A 154 -8.09 -21.73 9.63
CA ILE A 154 -8.01 -22.41 10.93
C ILE A 154 -7.37 -21.57 12.05
N PHE A 155 -6.62 -20.53 11.69
CA PHE A 155 -5.95 -19.63 12.63
C PHE A 155 -6.83 -18.45 13.03
N GLY A 156 -7.95 -18.22 12.33
CA GLY A 156 -8.95 -17.19 12.63
C GLY A 156 -8.51 -15.76 12.34
N GLU A 157 -7.32 -15.55 11.75
CA GLU A 157 -6.78 -14.24 11.37
C GLU A 157 -6.51 -14.20 9.86
N SER A 158 -6.83 -13.09 9.22
CA SER A 158 -6.54 -12.87 7.79
C SER A 158 -5.04 -12.70 7.58
N VAL A 159 -4.51 -13.25 6.48
CA VAL A 159 -3.11 -13.02 6.08
C VAL A 159 -2.80 -11.53 5.88
N LEU A 160 -3.80 -10.72 5.51
CA LEU A 160 -3.66 -9.27 5.42
C LEU A 160 -3.40 -8.63 6.80
N GLU A 161 -4.07 -9.11 7.85
CA GLU A 161 -3.84 -8.63 9.22
C GLU A 161 -2.46 -9.04 9.72
N VAL A 162 -2.04 -10.27 9.43
CA VAL A 162 -0.70 -10.76 9.79
C VAL A 162 0.37 -9.87 9.16
N VAL A 163 0.31 -9.63 7.84
CA VAL A 163 1.25 -8.75 7.13
C VAL A 163 1.19 -7.32 7.67
N LYS A 164 -0.02 -6.77 7.83
CA LYS A 164 -0.22 -5.42 8.35
C LYS A 164 0.41 -5.23 9.73
N ASN A 165 0.18 -6.17 10.65
CA ASN A 165 0.70 -6.12 12.01
C ASN A 165 2.22 -6.31 12.04
N TYR A 166 2.72 -7.26 11.25
CA TYR A 166 4.14 -7.59 11.18
C TYR A 166 4.97 -6.41 10.63
N GLU A 167 4.50 -5.80 9.55
CA GLU A 167 5.15 -4.67 8.87
C GLU A 167 4.86 -3.30 9.54
N GLY A 168 4.18 -3.31 10.69
CA GLY A 168 3.85 -2.12 11.45
C GLY A 168 2.98 -1.12 10.68
N HIS A 169 1.97 -1.62 9.96
CA HIS A 169 1.04 -0.84 9.14
C HIS A 169 1.72 -0.05 8.01
N ASN A 170 2.73 -0.65 7.37
CA ASN A 170 3.34 -0.09 6.18
C ASN A 170 2.44 -0.32 4.94
N ARG A 171 1.74 0.74 4.52
CA ARG A 171 0.81 0.73 3.38
C ARG A 171 1.43 0.16 2.11
N ARG A 172 2.64 0.59 1.73
CA ARG A 172 3.28 0.18 0.46
C ARG A 172 3.54 -1.32 0.44
N ILE A 173 4.02 -1.88 1.54
CA ILE A 173 4.26 -3.32 1.66
C ILE A 173 2.94 -4.09 1.54
N LEU A 174 1.87 -3.59 2.17
CA LEU A 174 0.55 -4.20 2.07
C LEU A 174 -0.03 -4.12 0.65
N GLU A 175 0.15 -3.00 -0.05
CA GLU A 175 -0.25 -2.84 -1.47
C GLU A 175 0.50 -3.84 -2.36
N GLU A 176 1.81 -3.96 -2.21
CA GLU A 176 2.63 -4.94 -2.94
C GLU A 176 2.18 -6.39 -2.67
N PHE A 177 1.87 -6.71 -1.40
CA PHE A 177 1.31 -8.01 -1.04
C PHE A 177 -0.04 -8.28 -1.71
N CYS A 178 -0.96 -7.31 -1.70
CA CYS A 178 -2.25 -7.40 -2.37
C CYS A 178 -2.11 -7.63 -3.88
N VAL A 179 -1.16 -6.94 -4.53
CA VAL A 179 -0.85 -7.15 -5.96
C VAL A 179 -0.42 -8.59 -6.22
N ARG A 180 0.53 -9.12 -5.45
CA ARG A 180 0.98 -10.52 -5.59
C ARG A 180 -0.17 -11.51 -5.41
N MET A 181 -1.04 -11.27 -4.44
CA MET A 181 -2.22 -12.11 -4.23
C MET A 181 -3.18 -12.06 -5.43
N LYS A 182 -3.46 -10.86 -5.99
CA LYS A 182 -4.30 -10.71 -7.19
C LYS A 182 -3.72 -11.45 -8.40
N GLU A 183 -2.41 -11.36 -8.60
CA GLU A 183 -1.73 -12.11 -9.65
C GLU A 183 -1.88 -13.62 -9.48
N LEU A 184 -1.72 -14.12 -8.24
CA LEU A 184 -1.86 -15.53 -7.93
C LEU A 184 -3.30 -16.02 -8.16
N PHE A 185 -4.30 -15.21 -7.79
CA PHE A 185 -5.69 -15.47 -8.16
C PHE A 185 -5.88 -15.49 -9.67
N CYS A 186 -5.32 -14.53 -10.42
CA CYS A 186 -5.40 -14.51 -11.88
C CYS A 186 -4.86 -15.81 -12.50
N LEU A 187 -3.67 -16.26 -12.09
CA LEU A 187 -3.10 -17.51 -12.59
C LEU A 187 -4.00 -18.72 -12.32
N GLY A 188 -4.47 -18.84 -11.08
CA GLY A 188 -5.32 -19.97 -10.68
C GLY A 188 -6.69 -19.94 -11.36
N LEU A 189 -7.29 -18.76 -11.54
CA LEU A 189 -8.56 -18.58 -12.24
C LEU A 189 -8.44 -18.89 -13.73
N ILE A 190 -7.37 -18.44 -14.38
CA ILE A 190 -7.10 -18.81 -15.78
C ILE A 190 -6.99 -20.33 -15.92
N ALA A 191 -6.26 -20.99 -15.02
CA ALA A 191 -6.16 -22.45 -15.02
C ALA A 191 -7.51 -23.12 -14.74
N LEU A 192 -8.29 -22.63 -13.76
CA LEU A 192 -9.60 -23.18 -13.41
C LEU A 192 -10.59 -23.07 -14.58
N LEU A 193 -10.70 -21.89 -15.20
CA LEU A 193 -11.62 -21.66 -16.31
C LEU A 193 -11.17 -22.42 -17.55
N GLY A 194 -9.85 -22.56 -17.77
CA GLY A 194 -9.31 -23.47 -18.78
C GLY A 194 -9.66 -24.93 -18.52
N HIS A 195 -9.61 -25.40 -17.27
CA HIS A 195 -10.06 -26.75 -16.91
C HIS A 195 -11.57 -26.90 -17.14
N SER A 196 -12.37 -25.94 -16.67
CA SER A 196 -13.83 -25.94 -16.84
C SER A 196 -14.23 -26.08 -18.30
N ALA A 197 -13.58 -25.32 -19.19
CA ALA A 197 -13.85 -25.35 -20.62
C ALA A 197 -13.63 -26.71 -21.29
N LEU A 198 -12.84 -27.60 -20.65
CA LEU A 198 -12.53 -28.94 -21.13
C LEU A 198 -13.40 -30.03 -20.52
N THR A 199 -13.96 -29.79 -19.32
CA THR A 199 -14.60 -30.84 -18.52
C THR A 199 -16.07 -30.61 -18.23
N GLN A 200 -16.55 -29.37 -18.32
CA GLN A 200 -17.92 -28.99 -17.96
C GLN A 200 -18.73 -28.59 -19.18
N GLU A 201 -20.05 -28.63 -19.01
CA GLU A 201 -20.97 -28.03 -19.97
C GLU A 201 -20.96 -26.50 -19.84
N GLU A 202 -21.47 -25.80 -20.86
CA GLU A 202 -21.43 -24.32 -20.93
C GLU A 202 -22.21 -23.66 -19.78
N GLU A 203 -23.31 -24.27 -19.33
CA GLU A 203 -24.10 -23.80 -18.19
C GLU A 203 -23.31 -23.87 -16.87
N GLU A 204 -22.67 -25.02 -16.60
CA GLU A 204 -21.85 -25.22 -15.40
C GLU A 204 -20.58 -24.34 -15.40
N GLU A 205 -19.97 -24.11 -16.58
CA GLU A 205 -18.88 -23.15 -16.72
C GLU A 205 -19.32 -21.73 -16.33
N GLN A 206 -20.50 -21.31 -16.77
CA GLN A 206 -21.01 -19.98 -16.44
C GLN A 206 -21.30 -19.84 -14.94
N GLU A 207 -21.76 -20.90 -14.27
CA GLU A 207 -21.90 -20.92 -12.80
C GLU A 207 -20.56 -20.75 -12.09
N ILE A 208 -19.49 -21.41 -12.59
CA ILE A 208 -18.13 -21.26 -12.06
C ILE A 208 -17.63 -19.83 -12.23
N ILE A 209 -17.87 -19.23 -13.41
CA ILE A 209 -17.51 -17.83 -13.70
C ILE A 209 -18.19 -16.89 -12.70
N GLU A 210 -19.51 -16.99 -12.54
CA GLU A 210 -20.26 -16.11 -11.63
C GLU A 210 -19.82 -16.28 -10.18
N LYS A 211 -19.66 -17.52 -9.72
CA LYS A 211 -19.17 -17.85 -8.37
C LYS A 211 -17.81 -17.22 -8.09
N TRP A 212 -16.88 -17.32 -9.03
CA TRP A 212 -15.53 -16.80 -8.82
C TRP A 212 -15.43 -15.28 -9.00
N ASN A 213 -16.27 -14.69 -9.86
CA ASN A 213 -16.40 -13.24 -9.95
C ASN A 213 -16.80 -12.64 -8.59
N GLN A 214 -17.85 -13.18 -7.97
CA GLN A 214 -18.33 -12.73 -6.67
C GLN A 214 -17.28 -12.91 -5.56
N LYS A 215 -16.61 -14.06 -5.53
CA LYS A 215 -15.51 -14.29 -4.57
C LYS A 215 -14.36 -13.32 -4.76
N MET A 216 -13.99 -13.01 -5.99
CA MET A 216 -12.91 -12.07 -6.27
C MET A 216 -13.27 -10.65 -5.84
N GLN A 217 -14.51 -10.22 -6.06
CA GLN A 217 -14.98 -8.94 -5.55
C GLN A 217 -14.86 -8.87 -4.02
N GLU A 218 -15.24 -9.95 -3.31
CA GLU A 218 -15.11 -10.00 -1.84
C GLU A 218 -13.64 -9.89 -1.40
N VAL A 219 -12.75 -10.65 -2.05
CA VAL A 219 -11.30 -10.62 -1.80
C VAL A 219 -10.73 -9.21 -2.04
N GLU A 220 -11.07 -8.59 -3.16
CA GLU A 220 -10.57 -7.26 -3.52
C GLU A 220 -11.10 -6.15 -2.62
N ILE A 221 -12.36 -6.24 -2.19
CA ILE A 221 -12.93 -5.33 -1.17
C ILE A 221 -12.13 -5.47 0.12
N ARG A 222 -11.86 -6.70 0.57
CA ARG A 222 -11.13 -6.94 1.81
C ARG A 222 -9.69 -6.40 1.75
N MET A 223 -9.02 -6.55 0.61
CA MET A 223 -7.70 -5.96 0.35
C MET A 223 -7.74 -4.43 0.42
N LYS A 224 -8.67 -3.81 -0.29
CA LYS A 224 -8.86 -2.35 -0.30
C LYS A 224 -9.12 -1.82 1.11
N THR A 225 -9.99 -2.46 1.88
CA THR A 225 -10.27 -2.06 3.27
C THR A 225 -9.02 -2.13 4.15
N ALA A 226 -8.19 -3.18 4.03
CA ALA A 226 -6.96 -3.29 4.81
C ALA A 226 -5.97 -2.14 4.49
N ILE A 227 -5.89 -1.73 3.23
CA ILE A 227 -5.08 -0.60 2.78
C ILE A 227 -5.64 0.72 3.33
N GLU A 228 -6.95 0.94 3.23
CA GLU A 228 -7.63 2.13 3.76
C GLU A 228 -7.47 2.26 5.29
N GLU A 229 -7.48 1.15 6.02
CA GLU A 229 -7.18 1.12 7.45
C GLU A 229 -5.75 1.61 7.76
N CYS A 230 -4.76 1.20 6.97
CA CYS A 230 -3.38 1.69 7.10
C CYS A 230 -3.30 3.20 6.82
N VAL A 231 -4.00 3.67 5.79
CA VAL A 231 -4.07 5.09 5.44
C VAL A 231 -4.77 5.89 6.53
N THR A 232 -5.78 5.34 7.22
CA THR A 232 -6.54 6.08 8.23
C THR A 232 -5.83 6.10 9.58
N ALA A 233 -5.20 5.00 9.99
CA ALA A 233 -4.50 4.87 11.28
C ALA A 233 -3.07 5.43 11.27
N PHE A 234 -2.66 6.09 10.19
CA PHE A 234 -1.29 6.58 10.03
C PHE A 234 -0.84 7.55 11.14
N PRO A 235 -1.68 8.47 11.68
CA PRO A 235 -1.23 9.41 12.70
C PRO A 235 -0.85 8.70 14.00
N GLU A 236 -1.70 7.78 14.46
CA GLU A 236 -1.46 6.98 15.67
C GLU A 236 -0.21 6.11 15.49
N GLN A 237 -0.09 5.44 14.34
CA GLN A 237 1.07 4.60 14.05
C GLN A 237 2.37 5.42 13.94
N ALA A 238 2.33 6.57 13.28
CA ALA A 238 3.48 7.46 13.15
C ALA A 238 3.96 7.94 14.52
N CYS A 239 3.03 8.24 15.44
CA CYS A 239 3.38 8.57 16.83
C CYS A 239 4.13 7.42 17.51
N LEU A 240 3.61 6.19 17.43
CA LEU A 240 4.27 5.01 18.01
C LEU A 240 5.66 4.76 17.41
N ASP A 241 5.80 4.92 16.10
CA ASP A 241 7.08 4.75 15.40
C ASP A 241 8.11 5.77 15.87
N ILE A 242 7.73 7.05 15.96
CA ILE A 242 8.62 8.12 16.45
C ILE A 242 8.98 7.87 17.91
N GLN A 243 8.04 7.46 18.76
CA GLN A 243 8.36 7.10 20.14
C GLN A 243 9.38 5.96 20.22
N ARG A 244 9.26 4.94 19.37
CA ARG A 244 10.23 3.83 19.30
C ARG A 244 11.60 4.33 18.86
N LEU A 245 11.68 5.06 17.74
CA LEU A 245 12.94 5.56 17.18
C LEU A 245 13.68 6.49 18.15
N VAL A 246 12.96 7.38 18.83
CA VAL A 246 13.57 8.28 19.82
C VAL A 246 14.08 7.49 21.03
N ARG A 247 13.37 6.45 21.49
CA ARG A 247 13.85 5.57 22.57
C ARG A 247 15.12 4.82 22.19
N GLU A 248 15.21 4.32 20.96
CA GLU A 248 16.34 3.52 20.46
C GLU A 248 17.63 4.36 20.27
N GLN A 249 17.53 5.67 20.03
CA GLN A 249 18.69 6.56 19.88
C GLN A 249 19.52 6.74 21.18
N GLY A 250 18.97 6.41 22.35
CA GLY A 250 19.65 6.57 23.65
C GLY A 250 19.85 8.04 24.09
N GLU A 251 20.62 8.27 25.16
CA GLU A 251 20.73 9.60 25.80
C GLU A 251 21.51 10.65 24.99
N LYS A 252 22.24 10.25 23.94
CA LYS A 252 22.99 11.19 23.11
C LYS A 252 22.07 11.79 22.07
N SER A 253 21.63 13.02 22.33
CA SER A 253 20.91 13.85 21.36
C SER A 253 21.76 14.04 20.11
N ASP A 254 21.29 13.49 19.00
CA ASP A 254 21.88 13.64 17.69
C ASP A 254 21.38 14.96 17.07
N PRO A 255 22.26 15.89 16.66
CA PRO A 255 21.83 17.13 16.03
C PRO A 255 20.93 16.92 14.80
N ASP A 256 21.04 15.75 14.15
CA ASP A 256 20.30 15.39 12.95
C ASP A 256 19.01 14.59 13.24
N THR A 257 18.61 14.43 14.51
CA THR A 257 17.39 13.67 14.88
C THR A 257 16.17 14.13 14.09
N ALA A 258 15.94 15.44 13.96
CA ALA A 258 14.77 15.95 13.23
C ALA A 258 14.75 15.49 11.76
N GLN A 259 15.91 15.51 11.09
CA GLN A 259 16.05 15.07 9.71
C GLN A 259 15.82 13.57 9.59
N LYS A 260 16.46 12.75 10.43
CA LYS A 260 16.30 11.29 10.42
C LYS A 260 14.86 10.84 10.62
N LEU A 261 14.14 11.52 11.51
CA LEU A 261 12.72 11.24 11.76
C LEU A 261 11.86 11.60 10.54
N VAL A 262 12.11 12.74 9.88
CA VAL A 262 11.40 13.08 8.63
C VAL A 262 11.72 12.10 7.51
N GLU A 263 12.98 11.72 7.32
CA GLU A 263 13.37 10.74 6.29
C GLU A 263 12.66 9.39 6.50
N PHE A 264 12.58 8.92 7.75
CA PHE A 264 11.80 7.73 8.10
C PHE A 264 10.32 7.90 7.77
N LEU A 265 9.70 8.99 8.25
CA LEU A 265 8.27 9.26 8.06
C LEU A 265 7.91 9.41 6.59
N SER A 266 8.68 10.17 5.82
CA SER A 266 8.49 10.36 4.38
C SER A 266 8.69 9.07 3.58
N LYS A 267 9.52 8.14 4.06
CA LYS A 267 9.69 6.83 3.41
C LYS A 267 8.49 5.91 3.67
N LYS A 268 8.00 5.86 4.91
CA LYS A 268 6.91 4.94 5.32
C LYS A 268 5.52 5.46 4.98
N TYR A 269 5.33 6.78 5.08
CA TYR A 269 4.08 7.50 4.86
C TYR A 269 4.26 8.48 3.70
N ASP A 270 4.51 7.93 2.52
CA ASP A 270 4.91 8.67 1.33
C ASP A 270 3.83 9.60 0.76
N TRP A 271 2.58 9.42 1.18
CA TRP A 271 1.44 10.29 0.84
C TRP A 271 1.28 11.49 1.78
N VAL A 272 2.17 11.65 2.76
CA VAL A 272 2.08 12.66 3.82
C VAL A 272 3.32 13.55 3.83
N TYR A 273 3.10 14.84 4.04
CA TYR A 273 4.15 15.84 4.26
C TYR A 273 4.33 16.05 5.75
N TRP A 274 5.58 16.12 6.19
CA TRP A 274 5.96 16.06 7.60
C TRP A 274 6.76 17.28 8.02
N SER A 275 6.54 17.72 9.25
CA SER A 275 7.30 18.78 9.93
C SER A 275 7.64 18.29 11.33
N VAL A 276 8.92 18.03 11.59
CA VAL A 276 9.41 17.53 12.87
C VAL A 276 10.20 18.63 13.57
N ARG A 277 9.89 18.86 14.85
CA ARG A 277 10.57 19.82 15.72
C ARG A 277 11.05 19.08 16.96
N VAL A 278 12.34 19.18 17.25
CA VAL A 278 12.96 18.58 18.44
C VAL A 278 13.36 19.70 19.39
N VAL A 279 12.74 19.73 20.56
CA VAL A 279 12.98 20.72 21.60
C VAL A 279 13.83 20.10 22.71
N SER A 280 15.00 20.66 22.97
CA SER A 280 15.91 20.16 24.01
C SER A 280 15.57 20.72 25.39
N HIS A 281 15.62 19.84 26.41
CA HIS A 281 15.52 20.19 27.83
C HIS A 281 16.88 20.24 28.54
N SER A 282 17.97 19.88 27.87
CA SER A 282 19.33 19.87 28.44
C SER A 282 19.95 21.26 28.64
N GLY A 283 19.21 22.33 28.36
CA GLY A 283 19.64 23.71 28.57
C GLY A 283 19.92 24.05 30.04
N SER A 284 20.64 25.16 30.26
CA SER A 284 20.96 25.63 31.62
C SER A 284 19.70 25.85 32.47
N SER A 285 19.81 25.63 33.79
CA SER A 285 18.71 25.86 34.75
C SER A 285 18.10 27.26 34.63
N TYR A 286 18.92 28.26 34.29
CA TYR A 286 18.47 29.63 34.05
C TYR A 286 17.60 29.77 32.79
N SER A 287 17.96 29.10 31.70
CA SER A 287 17.18 29.10 30.45
C SER A 287 15.85 28.39 30.63
N ASN A 288 15.87 27.24 31.30
CA ASN A 288 14.66 26.48 31.63
C ASN A 288 13.71 27.28 32.54
N TRP A 289 14.24 27.97 33.55
CA TRP A 289 13.45 28.87 34.41
C TRP A 289 12.82 30.02 33.63
N ARG A 290 13.57 30.67 32.72
CA ARG A 290 13.03 31.77 31.88
C ARG A 290 12.02 31.32 30.84
N ALA A 291 12.12 30.07 30.37
CA ALA A 291 11.14 29.50 29.46
C ALA A 291 9.78 29.29 30.14
N GLY A 292 9.79 28.97 31.44
CA GLY A 292 8.60 28.61 32.20
C GLY A 292 7.97 27.29 31.73
N ASP A 293 6.88 26.88 32.38
CA ASP A 293 6.21 25.61 32.07
C ASP A 293 5.45 25.67 30.73
N ASN A 294 5.01 26.86 30.31
CA ASN A 294 4.26 27.10 29.08
C ASN A 294 5.15 27.57 27.92
N PHE A 295 6.34 27.00 27.79
CA PHE A 295 7.35 27.45 26.82
C PHE A 295 6.99 27.17 25.36
N GLN A 296 6.00 26.33 25.09
CA GLN A 296 5.53 26.02 23.73
C GLN A 296 4.00 25.93 23.66
N ARG A 297 3.44 26.15 22.46
CA ARG A 297 2.03 25.92 22.17
C ARG A 297 1.85 25.43 20.74
N VAL A 298 1.05 24.39 20.58
CA VAL A 298 0.56 23.92 19.28
C VAL A 298 -0.95 24.16 19.20
N VAL A 299 -1.43 24.55 18.02
CA VAL A 299 -2.85 24.72 17.66
C VAL A 299 -3.12 24.02 16.33
N GLY A 300 -4.40 23.70 16.05
CA GLY A 300 -4.81 22.85 14.92
C GLY A 300 -4.89 21.36 15.26
N GLN A 301 -5.29 20.54 14.28
CA GLN A 301 -5.60 19.11 14.49
C GLN A 301 -4.51 18.14 13.98
N SER A 302 -3.76 18.47 12.93
CA SER A 302 -2.81 17.56 12.27
C SER A 302 -1.43 17.52 12.96
N TRP A 303 -1.39 17.15 14.24
CA TRP A 303 -0.14 17.03 15.01
C TRP A 303 -0.21 16.06 16.19
N PHE A 304 0.95 15.60 16.65
CA PHE A 304 1.14 14.86 17.90
C PHE A 304 2.49 15.19 18.53
N ASP A 305 2.67 14.88 19.81
CA ASP A 305 3.95 15.00 20.49
C ASP A 305 4.41 13.69 21.13
N VAL A 306 5.73 13.59 21.28
CA VAL A 306 6.44 12.55 22.02
C VAL A 306 7.18 13.24 23.17
N PRO A 307 6.55 13.29 24.35
CA PRO A 307 7.10 14.06 25.45
C PRO A 307 8.24 13.32 26.15
N ASN A 308 9.31 14.07 26.41
CA ASN A 308 10.31 13.77 27.44
C ASN A 308 10.97 12.38 27.33
N ILE A 309 11.39 12.01 26.12
CA ILE A 309 12.24 10.83 25.90
C ILE A 309 13.66 11.36 25.66
N ASN A 310 14.65 10.88 26.42
CA ASN A 310 16.06 11.29 26.30
C ASN A 310 16.28 12.81 26.41
N ASN A 311 15.59 13.48 27.34
CA ASN A 311 15.66 14.94 27.57
C ASN A 311 15.25 15.81 26.37
N VAL A 312 14.48 15.25 25.43
CA VAL A 312 13.88 16.01 24.32
C VAL A 312 12.37 15.84 24.29
N THR A 313 11.68 16.86 23.78
CA THR A 313 10.29 16.75 23.32
C THR A 313 10.31 16.82 21.81
N VAL A 314 9.75 15.81 21.16
CA VAL A 314 9.54 15.82 19.71
C VAL A 314 8.11 16.21 19.43
N VAL A 315 7.91 17.22 18.60
CA VAL A 315 6.59 17.60 18.10
C VAL A 315 6.58 17.34 16.60
N VAL A 316 5.59 16.59 16.15
CA VAL A 316 5.39 16.23 14.74
C VAL A 316 4.06 16.82 14.29
N SER A 317 4.05 17.42 13.12
CA SER A 317 2.83 17.88 12.47
C SER A 317 2.92 17.57 10.99
N TYR A 318 1.76 17.42 10.36
CA TYR A 318 1.68 16.82 9.05
C TYR A 318 0.53 17.41 8.21
N SER A 319 0.55 17.14 6.91
CA SER A 319 -0.57 17.38 6.00
C SER A 319 -0.50 16.39 4.83
N SER A 320 -1.63 15.83 4.43
CA SER A 320 -1.72 14.99 3.22
C SER A 320 -1.98 15.82 1.96
N ARG A 321 -2.33 17.10 2.10
CA ARG A 321 -2.66 18.02 1.00
C ARG A 321 -2.17 19.44 1.32
N PRO A 322 -0.84 19.66 1.32
CA PRO A 322 -0.28 20.94 1.69
C PRO A 322 -0.79 22.06 0.78
N GLN A 323 -1.15 23.19 1.39
CA GLN A 323 -1.57 24.41 0.70
C GLN A 323 -0.60 25.56 1.01
N PRO A 324 -0.43 26.53 0.10
CA PRO A 324 0.43 27.68 0.33
C PRO A 324 0.02 28.47 1.58
N VAL A 325 1.02 28.84 2.39
CA VAL A 325 0.81 29.59 3.63
C VAL A 325 0.92 31.10 3.34
N PRO A 326 0.08 31.98 3.91
CA PRO A 326 0.18 33.43 3.71
C PRO A 326 1.36 34.02 4.49
N GLN A 327 2.58 33.82 3.98
CA GLN A 327 3.84 34.16 4.65
C GLN A 327 3.91 35.64 5.06
N ASP A 328 3.47 36.56 4.20
CA ASP A 328 3.47 38.01 4.48
C ASP A 328 2.58 38.36 5.67
N CYS A 329 1.38 37.78 5.73
CA CYS A 329 0.44 38.01 6.83
C CYS A 329 0.99 37.46 8.16
N ILE A 330 1.63 36.29 8.12
CA ILE A 330 2.30 35.70 9.28
C ILE A 330 3.45 36.59 9.73
N GLN A 331 4.27 37.07 8.80
CA GLN A 331 5.40 37.96 9.11
C GLN A 331 4.92 39.26 9.77
N GLN A 332 3.86 39.89 9.24
CA GLN A 332 3.27 41.10 9.83
C GLN A 332 2.74 40.85 11.25
N LEU A 333 2.08 39.70 11.49
CA LEU A 333 1.62 39.33 12.83
C LEU A 333 2.80 39.21 13.81
N MET A 334 3.89 38.59 13.36
CA MET A 334 5.09 38.40 14.17
C MET A 334 5.86 39.70 14.43
N ASP A 335 5.82 40.65 13.51
CA ASP A 335 6.41 41.98 13.68
C ASP A 335 5.64 42.88 14.64
N GLY A 336 4.35 42.58 14.88
CA GLY A 336 3.53 43.21 15.91
C GLY A 336 3.54 42.41 17.22
N MET A 337 2.68 41.39 17.30
CA MET A 337 2.41 40.65 18.53
C MET A 337 3.56 39.72 18.92
N GLY A 338 4.24 39.10 17.94
CA GLY A 338 5.38 38.22 18.19
C GLY A 338 6.53 38.89 18.96
N LYS A 339 6.65 40.23 18.90
CA LYS A 339 7.61 41.01 19.69
C LYS A 339 7.31 41.04 21.19
N LYS A 340 6.08 40.76 21.62
CA LYS A 340 5.74 40.67 23.05
C LYS A 340 6.25 39.38 23.68
N GLY A 341 6.48 38.33 22.88
CA GLY A 341 7.09 37.08 23.33
C GLY A 341 6.16 36.09 24.02
N ASP A 342 4.85 36.36 24.06
CA ASP A 342 3.86 35.42 24.60
C ASP A 342 3.55 34.33 23.57
N VAL A 343 4.09 33.14 23.79
CA VAL A 343 3.95 32.01 22.87
C VAL A 343 2.51 31.48 22.79
N GLN A 344 1.73 31.59 23.87
CA GLN A 344 0.34 31.10 23.92
C GLN A 344 -0.57 32.03 23.12
N LEU A 345 -0.52 33.33 23.41
CA LEU A 345 -1.35 34.33 22.73
C LEU A 345 -1.08 34.36 21.22
N VAL A 346 0.18 34.23 20.80
CA VAL A 346 0.52 34.20 19.38
C VAL A 346 -0.07 32.99 18.67
N ALA A 347 -0.03 31.80 19.30
CA ALA A 347 -0.62 30.60 18.72
C ALA A 347 -2.15 30.71 18.60
N GLU A 348 -2.84 31.20 19.64
CA GLU A 348 -4.29 31.41 19.61
C GLU A 348 -4.73 32.43 18.54
N ASP A 349 -3.96 33.50 18.35
CA ASP A 349 -4.23 34.50 17.32
C ASP A 349 -4.02 33.94 15.90
N LEU A 350 -3.03 33.06 15.72
CA LEU A 350 -2.80 32.36 14.45
C LEU A 350 -3.97 31.43 14.13
N GLU A 351 -4.43 30.64 15.10
CA GLU A 351 -5.60 29.75 14.93
C GLU A 351 -6.86 30.51 14.54
N LYS A 352 -7.11 31.67 15.17
CA LYS A 352 -8.27 32.51 14.87
C LYS A 352 -8.20 33.15 13.48
N LYS A 353 -7.01 33.62 13.08
CA LYS A 353 -6.83 34.33 11.80
C LYS A 353 -6.69 33.40 10.61
N PHE A 354 -6.14 32.22 10.82
CA PHE A 354 -5.85 31.24 9.79
C PHE A 354 -6.45 29.88 10.17
N PRO A 355 -7.79 29.75 10.14
CA PRO A 355 -8.45 28.47 10.40
C PRO A 355 -8.00 27.41 9.38
N GLY A 356 -7.84 26.16 9.83
CA GLY A 356 -7.34 25.06 9.00
C GLY A 356 -5.82 25.04 8.84
N MET A 357 -5.08 25.75 9.71
CA MET A 357 -3.63 25.67 9.80
C MET A 357 -3.18 25.11 11.14
N VAL A 358 -2.07 24.37 11.10
CA VAL A 358 -1.31 24.00 12.29
C VAL A 358 -0.27 25.08 12.55
N ALA A 359 -0.19 25.55 13.79
CA ALA A 359 0.88 26.46 14.22
C ALA A 359 1.55 25.96 15.49
N HIS A 360 2.88 26.01 15.53
CA HIS A 360 3.69 25.69 16.71
C HIS A 360 4.59 26.86 17.05
N THR A 361 4.39 27.43 18.24
CA THR A 361 5.23 28.48 18.82
C THR A 361 6.11 27.90 19.92
N VAL A 362 7.39 28.26 19.92
CA VAL A 362 8.36 27.80 20.96
C VAL A 362 9.21 28.97 21.43
N SER A 363 9.32 29.13 22.75
CA SER A 363 10.09 30.19 23.39
C SER A 363 11.55 30.18 22.92
N ARG A 364 12.13 31.38 22.69
CA ARG A 364 13.56 31.55 22.38
C ARG A 364 14.52 30.98 23.43
N HIS A 365 14.02 30.69 24.63
CA HIS A 365 14.80 30.16 25.75
C HIS A 365 14.97 28.63 25.67
N LYS A 366 14.43 27.98 24.64
CA LYS A 366 14.64 26.57 24.34
C LYS A 366 15.45 26.39 23.07
N GLU A 367 16.34 25.41 23.07
CA GLU A 367 17.02 24.98 21.85
C GLU A 367 16.05 24.11 21.04
N ILE A 368 15.92 24.46 19.76
CA ILE A 368 15.02 23.78 18.83
C ILE A 368 15.74 23.55 17.50
N SER A 369 15.70 22.30 17.05
CA SER A 369 16.00 21.90 15.68
C SER A 369 14.69 21.51 14.99
N ALA A 370 14.62 21.74 13.68
CA ALA A 370 13.45 21.40 12.89
C ALA A 370 13.87 20.95 11.49
N TYR A 371 13.09 20.03 10.93
CA TYR A 371 13.23 19.56 9.56
C TYR A 371 11.84 19.23 9.01
N TRP A 372 11.65 19.33 7.70
CA TRP A 372 10.36 19.11 7.07
C TRP A 372 10.49 18.60 5.64
N SER A 373 9.43 17.97 5.12
CA SER A 373 9.32 17.51 3.73
C SER A 373 8.35 18.35 2.89
N PHE A 374 7.74 19.41 3.48
CA PHE A 374 6.80 20.29 2.80
C PHE A 374 7.43 21.05 1.61
N PRO A 375 6.63 21.36 0.56
CA PRO A 375 7.02 22.32 -0.48
C PRO A 375 7.33 23.71 0.10
N GLU A 376 8.16 24.48 -0.60
CA GLU A 376 8.74 25.76 -0.12
C GLU A 376 7.70 26.82 0.27
N ASP A 377 6.56 26.87 -0.42
CA ASP A 377 5.48 27.83 -0.19
C ASP A 377 4.41 27.34 0.79
N CYS A 378 4.44 26.04 1.14
CA CYS A 378 3.44 25.36 1.96
C CYS A 378 3.84 25.21 3.43
N HIS A 379 5.01 25.70 3.81
CA HIS A 379 5.50 25.66 5.19
C HIS A 379 6.25 26.94 5.55
N TYR A 380 5.90 27.50 6.70
CA TYR A 380 6.57 28.65 7.28
C TYR A 380 7.38 28.20 8.49
N TRP A 381 8.70 28.33 8.42
CA TRP A 381 9.60 28.12 9.56
C TRP A 381 10.53 29.31 9.77
N LYS A 382 10.48 29.92 10.96
CA LYS A 382 11.38 31.02 11.29
C LYS A 382 11.66 31.13 12.78
N LYS A 383 12.92 31.44 13.12
CA LYS A 383 13.33 31.88 14.47
C LYS A 383 13.21 33.39 14.55
N HIS A 384 12.14 33.88 15.18
CA HIS A 384 11.95 35.30 15.48
C HIS A 384 12.71 35.69 16.76
N LYS A 385 12.80 37.00 17.02
CA LYS A 385 13.53 37.56 18.17
C LYS A 385 13.17 36.92 19.53
N ASN A 386 11.91 36.52 19.71
CA ASN A 386 11.40 36.02 20.99
C ASN A 386 10.86 34.59 20.96
N MET A 387 10.69 33.98 19.78
CA MET A 387 10.19 32.62 19.64
C MET A 387 10.53 32.03 18.27
N ALA A 388 10.56 30.71 18.17
CA ALA A 388 10.47 30.00 16.90
C ALA A 388 8.99 29.79 16.55
N LEU A 389 8.68 29.87 15.25
CA LEU A 389 7.35 29.65 14.72
C LEU A 389 7.41 28.67 13.54
N CYS A 390 6.52 27.68 13.57
CA CYS A 390 6.20 26.77 12.48
C CYS A 390 4.72 26.96 12.11
N VAL A 391 4.38 27.12 10.84
CA VAL A 391 2.98 27.15 10.35
C VAL A 391 2.86 26.40 9.03
N HIS A 392 1.83 25.57 8.87
CA HIS A 392 1.43 24.96 7.60
C HIS A 392 -0.08 24.66 7.59
N SER A 393 -0.65 24.35 6.44
CA SER A 393 -2.05 23.87 6.35
C SER A 393 -2.20 22.49 6.99
N GLU A 394 -3.41 22.18 7.49
CA GLU A 394 -3.75 20.85 8.03
C GLU A 394 -3.65 19.70 7.03
#